data_AF-A0A924F4L0-F1
#
_entry.id   AF-A0A924F4L0-F1
#
_cell.length_a   1.000
_cell.length_b   1.000
_cell.length_c   1.000
_cell.angle_alpha   90.00
_cell.angle_beta   90.00
_cell.angle_gamma   90.00
#
_symmetry.space_group_name_H-M   'P 1'
#
loop_
_entity.id
_entity.type
_entity.pdbx_description
1 polymer ?
#
loop_
_entity_poly.entity_id
_entity_poly.type
_entity_poly.pdbx_seq_one_letter_code
_entity_poly.pdbx_strand_id
1 'polypeptide(L)'
;MAAAVACVLVIMTYGGVLIAGLCALPSPQVPIGDPFFTILEILIIVLTLPLVALMSVVHAWAPQQAKVYSSMALVFMSLLAGVTACVHFVILTVGHASPPNEEMALLFSFTWPSVVYALDILAWDLFFALAVLCAAVVFSGGGLLRLIRALLLLSGTMALLGLVSVVVGDMRWRFIGIAGYVLVFPLAVTCIGVLFFRVPTVTAAVCSATSAE
;
A
#
# COMPACT_ATOMS: atom_id res chain seq x y z
N MET A 1 0.40 11.78 -11.75
CA MET A 1 1.25 12.54 -10.81
C MET A 1 0.56 12.76 -9.47
N ALA A 2 -0.61 13.42 -9.41
CA ALA A 2 -1.31 13.70 -8.14
C ALA A 2 -1.52 12.47 -7.24
N ALA A 3 -2.00 11.34 -7.80
CA ALA A 3 -2.19 10.11 -7.05
C ALA A 3 -0.89 9.57 -6.41
N ALA A 4 0.23 9.64 -7.14
CA ALA A 4 1.54 9.20 -6.63
C ALA A 4 2.03 10.12 -5.49
N VAL A 5 1.88 11.45 -5.65
CA VAL A 5 2.21 12.43 -4.62
C VAL A 5 1.36 12.20 -3.36
N ALA A 6 0.05 12.04 -3.52
CA ALA A 6 -0.85 11.75 -2.41
C ALA A 6 -0.48 10.45 -1.69
N CYS A 7 -0.20 9.36 -2.41
CA CYS A 7 0.29 8.12 -1.82
C CYS A 7 1.56 8.34 -0.99
N VAL A 8 2.58 8.99 -1.55
CA VAL A 8 3.86 9.20 -0.86
C VAL A 8 3.66 10.07 0.38
N LEU A 9 2.92 11.18 0.27
CA LEU A 9 2.66 12.06 1.41
C LEU A 9 1.94 11.32 2.55
N VAL A 10 0.90 10.56 2.23
CA VAL A 10 0.13 9.82 3.24
C VAL A 10 0.98 8.70 3.85
N ILE A 11 1.75 7.94 3.05
CA ILE A 11 2.62 6.87 3.58
C ILE A 11 3.71 7.45 4.48
N MET A 12 4.35 8.55 4.09
CA MET A 12 5.39 9.19 4.92
C MET A 12 4.81 9.74 6.22
N THR A 13 3.61 10.33 6.17
CA THR A 13 2.89 10.79 7.36
C THR A 13 2.52 9.61 8.27
N TYR A 14 1.96 8.55 7.69
CA TYR A 14 1.62 7.31 8.40
C TYR A 14 2.86 6.71 9.07
N GLY A 15 3.96 6.57 8.34
CA GLY A 15 5.22 6.06 8.87
C GLY A 15 5.78 6.91 10.01
N GLY A 16 5.68 8.25 9.90
CA GLY A 16 6.06 9.17 10.96
C GLY A 16 5.23 8.98 12.23
N VAL A 17 3.90 8.88 12.11
CA VAL A 17 2.99 8.64 13.24
C VAL A 17 3.24 7.26 13.84
N LEU A 18 3.48 6.24 13.02
CA LEU A 18 3.78 4.88 13.47
C LEU A 18 5.05 4.85 14.31
N ILE A 19 6.13 5.48 13.82
CA ILE A 19 7.39 5.57 14.56
C ILE A 19 7.20 6.34 15.87
N ALA A 20 6.47 7.46 15.85
CA ALA A 20 6.18 8.23 17.06
C ALA A 20 5.38 7.39 18.09
N GLY A 21 4.37 6.65 17.63
CA GLY A 21 3.59 5.74 18.47
C GLY A 21 4.43 4.62 19.08
N LEU A 22 5.30 3.99 18.29
CA LEU A 22 6.24 2.97 18.76
C LEU A 22 7.24 3.52 19.79
N CYS A 23 7.78 4.71 19.55
CA CYS A 23 8.70 5.38 20.49
C CYS A 23 8.01 5.79 21.80
N ALA A 24 6.69 5.96 21.80
CA ALA A 24 5.91 6.31 22.99
C ALA A 24 5.52 5.09 23.85
N LEU A 25 5.80 3.86 23.40
CA LEU A 25 5.40 2.65 24.11
C LEU A 25 6.24 2.42 25.39
N PRO A 26 5.61 2.00 26.50
CA PRO A 26 6.34 1.58 27.71
C PRO A 26 7.16 0.30 27.49
N SER A 27 6.69 -0.58 26.62
CA SER A 27 7.41 -1.80 26.21
C SER A 27 6.94 -2.26 24.81
N PRO A 28 7.77 -2.98 24.04
CA PRO A 28 7.42 -3.45 22.68
C PRO A 28 6.20 -4.39 22.58
N GLN A 29 5.70 -4.88 23.71
CA GLN A 29 4.64 -5.90 23.82
C GLN A 29 3.27 -5.24 24.00
N VAL A 30 3.25 -3.95 24.29
CA VAL A 30 2.02 -3.17 24.42
C VAL A 30 1.65 -2.64 23.03
N PRO A 31 0.40 -2.82 22.57
CA PRO A 31 -0.04 -2.24 21.30
C PRO A 31 -0.05 -0.71 21.36
N ILE A 32 0.10 -0.07 20.20
CA ILE A 32 -0.06 1.39 20.09
C ILE A 32 -1.50 1.75 20.45
N GLY A 33 -1.65 2.62 21.45
CA GLY A 33 -2.93 3.18 21.87
C GLY A 33 -3.19 4.57 21.31
N ASP A 34 -4.25 5.19 21.81
CA ASP A 34 -4.61 6.56 21.43
C ASP A 34 -3.67 7.62 21.99
N PRO A 35 -3.50 8.76 21.28
CA PRO A 35 -4.17 9.15 20.03
C PRO A 35 -3.51 8.62 18.75
N PHE A 36 -2.34 7.99 18.85
CA PHE A 36 -1.56 7.55 17.69
C PHE A 36 -2.31 6.52 16.85
N PHE A 37 -2.97 5.56 17.50
CA PHE A 37 -3.75 4.53 16.82
C PHE A 37 -4.88 5.14 15.98
N THR A 38 -5.75 5.96 16.57
CA THR A 38 -6.80 6.69 15.84
C THR A 38 -6.25 7.46 14.62
N ILE A 39 -5.11 8.13 14.75
CA ILE A 39 -4.49 8.87 13.62
C ILE A 39 -4.05 7.90 12.51
N LEU A 40 -3.44 6.77 12.86
CA LEU A 40 -3.03 5.75 11.89
C LEU A 40 -4.23 5.18 11.13
N GLU A 41 -5.35 4.94 11.80
CA GLU A 41 -6.58 4.45 11.19
C GLU A 41 -7.15 5.45 10.17
N ILE A 42 -7.18 6.74 10.51
CA ILE A 42 -7.63 7.77 9.58
C ILE A 42 -6.69 7.85 8.37
N LEU A 43 -5.38 7.84 8.60
CA LEU A 43 -4.38 7.93 7.53
C LEU A 43 -4.44 6.73 6.58
N ILE A 44 -4.62 5.52 7.10
CA ILE A 44 -4.68 4.32 6.25
C ILE A 44 -5.99 4.27 5.45
N ILE A 45 -7.11 4.75 5.99
CA ILE A 45 -8.35 4.95 5.22
C ILE A 45 -8.11 5.98 4.10
N VAL A 46 -7.52 7.13 4.42
CA VAL A 46 -7.20 8.17 3.43
C VAL A 46 -6.26 7.64 2.34
N LEU A 47 -5.33 6.73 2.66
CA LEU A 47 -4.41 6.11 1.72
C LEU A 47 -5.12 5.22 0.67
N THR A 48 -6.26 4.63 0.99
CA THR A 48 -6.95 3.71 0.08
C THR A 48 -7.34 4.35 -1.26
N LEU A 49 -7.83 5.59 -1.24
CA LEU A 49 -8.24 6.33 -2.44
C LEU A 49 -7.08 6.61 -3.43
N PRO A 50 -5.96 7.22 -3.01
CA PRO A 50 -4.86 7.47 -3.93
C PRO A 50 -4.19 6.18 -4.41
N LEU A 51 -4.24 5.07 -3.65
CA LEU A 51 -3.76 3.76 -4.13
C LEU A 51 -4.59 3.24 -5.31
N VAL A 52 -5.92 3.28 -5.21
CA VAL A 52 -6.81 2.90 -6.31
C VAL A 52 -6.64 3.86 -7.50
N ALA A 53 -6.57 5.16 -7.24
CA ALA A 53 -6.32 6.15 -8.29
C ALA A 53 -4.98 5.93 -8.99
N LEU A 54 -3.94 5.55 -8.27
CA LEU A 54 -2.63 5.21 -8.82
C LEU A 54 -2.76 4.01 -9.78
N MET A 55 -3.44 2.94 -9.37
CA MET A 55 -3.62 1.77 -10.23
C MET A 55 -4.53 2.03 -11.42
N SER A 56 -5.51 2.92 -11.30
CA SER A 56 -6.32 3.39 -12.43
C SER A 56 -5.45 4.11 -13.47
N VAL A 57 -4.51 4.95 -13.03
CA VAL A 57 -3.57 5.62 -13.94
C VAL A 57 -2.59 4.63 -14.57
N VAL A 58 -2.07 3.67 -13.80
CA VAL A 58 -1.22 2.59 -14.35
C VAL A 58 -1.99 1.78 -15.39
N HIS A 59 -3.26 1.46 -15.13
CA HIS A 59 -4.12 0.78 -16.07
C HIS A 59 -4.37 1.61 -17.34
N ALA A 60 -4.63 2.90 -17.21
CA ALA A 60 -4.81 3.80 -18.35
C ALA A 60 -3.55 3.89 -19.24
N TRP A 61 -2.36 3.87 -18.62
CA TRP A 61 -1.08 3.91 -19.33
C TRP A 61 -0.65 2.56 -19.94
N ALA A 62 -1.20 1.44 -19.45
CA ALA A 62 -0.72 0.12 -19.81
C ALA A 62 -0.83 -0.18 -21.32
N PRO A 63 0.23 -0.75 -21.95
CA PRO A 63 0.15 -1.22 -23.32
C PRO A 63 -0.85 -2.38 -23.44
N GLN A 64 -1.41 -2.58 -24.64
CA GLN A 64 -2.47 -3.57 -24.88
C GLN A 64 -2.07 -4.98 -24.42
N GLN A 65 -0.80 -5.35 -24.60
CA GLN A 65 -0.23 -6.65 -24.22
C GLN A 65 -0.27 -6.90 -22.71
N ALA A 66 -0.23 -5.84 -21.89
CA ALA A 66 -0.22 -5.90 -20.43
C ALA A 66 -1.57 -5.51 -19.80
N LYS A 67 -2.61 -5.29 -20.61
CA LYS A 67 -3.89 -4.74 -20.15
C LYS A 67 -4.61 -5.65 -19.16
N VAL A 68 -4.52 -6.97 -19.34
CA VAL A 68 -5.08 -7.96 -18.40
C VAL A 68 -4.40 -7.83 -17.03
N TYR A 69 -3.07 -7.78 -17.00
CA TYR A 69 -2.32 -7.61 -15.75
C TYR A 69 -2.61 -6.28 -15.07
N SER A 70 -2.74 -5.18 -15.83
CA SER A 70 -3.07 -3.90 -15.22
C SER A 70 -4.52 -3.84 -14.70
N SER A 71 -5.47 -4.53 -15.34
CA SER A 71 -6.82 -4.73 -14.79
C SER A 71 -6.80 -5.54 -13.50
N MET A 72 -6.03 -6.64 -13.45
CA MET A 72 -5.85 -7.44 -12.23
C MET A 72 -5.24 -6.60 -11.10
N ALA A 73 -4.24 -5.78 -11.42
CA ALA A 73 -3.64 -4.86 -10.46
C ALA A 73 -4.67 -3.90 -9.85
N LEU A 74 -5.53 -3.31 -10.69
CA LEU A 74 -6.60 -2.43 -10.24
C LEU A 74 -7.64 -3.17 -9.38
N VAL A 75 -8.05 -4.37 -9.76
CA VAL A 75 -9.01 -5.18 -8.99
C VAL A 75 -8.45 -5.50 -7.61
N PHE A 76 -7.23 -6.06 -7.54
CA PHE A 76 -6.63 -6.42 -6.24
C PHE A 76 -6.36 -5.20 -5.36
N MET A 77 -5.95 -4.07 -5.93
CA MET A 77 -5.79 -2.83 -5.16
C MET A 77 -7.14 -2.29 -4.66
N SER A 78 -8.22 -2.48 -5.43
CA SER A 78 -9.57 -2.11 -4.98
C SER A 78 -10.08 -3.01 -3.87
N LEU A 79 -9.77 -4.31 -3.93
CA LEU A 79 -10.06 -5.25 -2.85
C LEU A 79 -9.31 -4.90 -1.56
N LEU A 80 -8.01 -4.60 -1.67
CA LEU A 80 -7.22 -4.06 -0.55
C LEU A 80 -7.89 -2.82 0.02
N ALA A 81 -8.17 -1.82 -0.82
CA ALA A 81 -8.78 -0.57 -0.41
C ALA A 81 -10.11 -0.80 0.33
N GLY A 82 -10.97 -1.66 -0.21
CA GLY A 82 -12.25 -2.01 0.42
C GLY A 82 -12.07 -2.68 1.77
N VAL A 83 -11.21 -3.70 1.88
CA VAL A 83 -10.96 -4.40 3.14
C VAL A 83 -10.37 -3.45 4.18
N THR A 84 -9.32 -2.71 3.84
CA THR A 84 -8.67 -1.74 4.74
C THR A 84 -9.67 -0.67 5.19
N ALA A 85 -10.43 -0.08 4.28
CA ALA A 85 -11.41 0.94 4.64
C ALA A 85 -12.49 0.39 5.57
N CYS A 86 -13.04 -0.79 5.28
CA CYS A 86 -14.04 -1.43 6.13
C CYS A 86 -13.49 -1.75 7.52
N VAL A 87 -12.31 -2.37 7.61
CA VAL A 87 -11.67 -2.74 8.88
C VAL A 87 -11.49 -1.52 9.76
N HIS A 88 -10.80 -0.50 9.27
CA HIS A 88 -10.46 0.66 10.08
C HIS A 88 -11.67 1.55 10.36
N PHE A 89 -12.64 1.64 9.44
CA PHE A 89 -13.89 2.36 9.72
C PHE A 89 -14.71 1.67 10.81
N VAL A 90 -14.78 0.33 10.80
CA VAL A 90 -15.49 -0.43 11.84
C VAL A 90 -14.80 -0.28 13.20
N ILE A 91 -13.46 -0.28 13.26
CA ILE A 91 -12.76 -0.05 14.54
C ILE A 91 -13.03 1.36 15.06
N LEU A 92 -12.89 2.39 14.21
CA LEU A 92 -13.16 3.79 14.58
C LEU A 92 -14.59 4.03 15.07
N THR A 93 -15.57 3.27 14.57
CA THR A 93 -17.00 3.47 14.88
C THR A 93 -17.52 2.52 15.95
N VAL A 94 -17.36 1.22 15.75
CA VAL A 94 -17.88 0.17 16.63
C VAL A 94 -16.85 -0.20 17.69
N GLY A 95 -15.59 -0.36 17.31
CA GLY A 95 -14.50 -0.73 18.23
C GLY A 95 -14.36 0.29 19.37
N HIS A 96 -14.27 1.58 19.04
CA HIS A 96 -14.11 2.65 20.03
C HIS A 96 -15.36 2.88 20.90
N ALA A 97 -16.54 2.49 20.44
CA ALA A 97 -17.78 2.59 21.21
C ALA A 97 -18.03 1.38 22.13
N SER A 98 -17.29 0.28 21.94
CA SER A 98 -17.52 -0.98 22.64
C SER A 98 -16.71 -1.06 23.93
N PRO A 99 -17.28 -1.61 25.02
CA PRO A 99 -16.52 -1.83 26.25
C PRO A 99 -15.43 -2.89 26.02
N PRO A 100 -14.23 -2.73 26.61
CA PRO A 100 -13.15 -3.68 26.43
C PRO A 100 -13.47 -5.00 27.15
N ASN A 101 -13.61 -6.07 26.37
CA ASN A 101 -13.71 -7.45 26.85
C ASN A 101 -12.99 -8.40 25.88
N GLU A 102 -12.83 -9.67 26.27
CA GLU A 102 -12.08 -10.66 25.48
C GLU A 102 -12.69 -10.89 24.08
N GLU A 103 -14.02 -10.91 23.96
CA GLU A 103 -14.71 -11.08 22.67
C GLU A 103 -14.44 -9.90 21.73
N MET A 104 -14.50 -8.67 22.24
CA MET A 104 -14.20 -7.46 21.48
C MET A 104 -12.71 -7.41 21.10
N ALA A 105 -11.82 -7.91 21.96
CA ALA A 105 -10.40 -8.02 21.64
C ALA A 105 -10.13 -8.99 20.48
N LEU A 106 -10.83 -10.14 20.42
CA LEU A 106 -10.75 -11.08 19.29
C LEU A 106 -11.24 -10.47 17.98
N LEU A 107 -12.19 -9.53 18.05
CA LEU A 107 -12.72 -8.86 16.86
C LEU A 107 -11.85 -7.68 16.41
N PHE A 108 -11.51 -6.76 17.31
CA PHE A 108 -11.02 -5.42 16.96
C PHE A 108 -9.57 -5.11 17.35
N SER A 109 -8.86 -6.01 18.04
CA SER A 109 -7.46 -5.74 18.42
C SER A 109 -6.49 -5.98 17.26
N PHE A 110 -5.39 -5.23 17.19
CA PHE A 110 -4.25 -5.53 16.31
C PHE A 110 -3.26 -6.51 16.97
N THR A 111 -3.77 -7.56 17.61
CA THR A 111 -2.97 -8.63 18.22
C THR A 111 -3.35 -9.97 17.60
N TRP A 112 -2.35 -10.78 17.27
CA TRP A 112 -2.60 -12.12 16.73
C TRP A 112 -3.01 -13.10 17.83
N PRO A 113 -4.06 -13.92 17.66
CA PRO A 113 -5.00 -13.95 16.54
C PRO A 113 -6.23 -13.04 16.77
N SER A 114 -6.57 -12.21 15.79
CA SER A 114 -7.82 -11.44 15.78
C SER A 114 -8.37 -11.32 14.35
N VAL A 115 -9.66 -11.02 14.24
CA VAL A 115 -10.35 -10.88 12.95
C VAL A 115 -9.79 -9.70 12.15
N VAL A 116 -9.71 -8.51 12.75
CA VAL A 116 -9.18 -7.34 12.04
C VAL A 116 -7.72 -7.51 11.65
N TYR A 117 -6.90 -8.17 12.47
CA TYR A 117 -5.49 -8.40 12.15
C TYR A 117 -5.33 -9.42 11.02
N ALA A 118 -6.18 -10.47 10.98
CA ALA A 118 -6.22 -11.41 9.87
C ALA A 118 -6.67 -10.75 8.55
N LEU A 119 -7.67 -9.86 8.60
CA LEU A 119 -8.13 -9.10 7.43
C LEU A 119 -7.07 -8.11 6.95
N ASP A 120 -6.33 -7.48 7.86
CA ASP A 120 -5.22 -6.60 7.53
C ASP A 120 -4.06 -7.37 6.86
N ILE A 121 -3.74 -8.57 7.34
CA ILE A 121 -2.80 -9.49 6.66
C ILE A 121 -3.31 -9.85 5.25
N LEU A 122 -4.59 -10.20 5.11
CA LEU A 122 -5.18 -10.51 3.80
C LEU A 122 -5.07 -9.33 2.83
N ALA A 123 -5.35 -8.11 3.29
CA ALA A 123 -5.27 -6.92 2.48
C ALA A 123 -3.82 -6.60 2.05
N TRP A 124 -2.89 -6.57 3.00
CA TRP A 124 -1.53 -6.05 2.77
C TRP A 124 -0.50 -7.09 2.37
N ASP A 125 -0.64 -8.34 2.79
CA ASP A 125 0.34 -9.39 2.49
C ASP A 125 -0.11 -10.22 1.27
N LEU A 126 -1.41 -10.27 0.94
CA LEU A 126 -1.93 -10.95 -0.25
C LEU A 126 -2.41 -9.98 -1.34
N PHE A 127 -3.47 -9.20 -1.12
CA PHE A 127 -4.07 -8.39 -2.19
C PHE A 127 -3.13 -7.29 -2.69
N PHE A 128 -2.45 -6.58 -1.78
CA PHE A 128 -1.39 -5.63 -2.15
C PHE A 128 -0.34 -6.30 -3.03
N ALA A 129 0.17 -7.46 -2.58
CA ALA A 129 1.25 -8.15 -3.25
C ALA A 129 0.85 -8.56 -4.67
N LEU A 130 -0.31 -9.19 -4.82
CA LEU A 130 -0.86 -9.54 -6.13
C LEU A 130 -1.06 -8.30 -7.01
N ALA A 131 -1.54 -7.19 -6.44
CA ALA A 131 -1.72 -5.95 -7.16
C ALA A 131 -0.40 -5.41 -7.74
N VAL A 132 0.63 -5.27 -6.90
CA VAL A 132 1.91 -4.68 -7.32
C VAL A 132 2.73 -5.62 -8.22
N LEU A 133 2.63 -6.94 -8.02
CA LEU A 133 3.25 -7.94 -8.91
C LEU A 133 2.62 -7.90 -10.31
N CYS A 134 1.29 -7.78 -10.40
CA CYS A 134 0.61 -7.59 -11.68
C CYS A 134 0.97 -6.24 -12.32
N ALA A 135 1.03 -5.17 -11.54
CA ALA A 135 1.43 -3.85 -12.02
C ALA A 135 2.88 -3.84 -12.55
N ALA A 136 3.77 -4.66 -12.00
CA ALA A 136 5.16 -4.76 -12.45
C ALA A 136 5.27 -5.15 -13.93
N VAL A 137 4.36 -5.98 -14.44
CA VAL A 137 4.34 -6.42 -15.85
C VAL A 137 4.09 -5.26 -16.81
N VAL A 138 3.39 -4.22 -16.36
CA VAL A 138 3.06 -3.02 -17.15
C VAL A 138 4.31 -2.23 -17.52
N PHE A 139 5.34 -2.24 -16.66
CA PHE A 139 6.56 -1.48 -16.83
C PHE A 139 7.64 -2.31 -17.55
N SER A 140 7.42 -2.59 -18.83
CA SER A 140 8.39 -3.25 -19.71
C SER A 140 9.36 -2.25 -20.33
N GLY A 141 10.67 -2.44 -20.18
CA GLY A 141 11.67 -1.60 -20.84
C GLY A 141 12.99 -1.44 -20.07
N GLY A 142 13.74 -0.40 -20.41
CA GLY A 142 14.99 -0.01 -19.77
C GLY A 142 14.83 1.16 -18.77
N GLY A 143 15.95 1.57 -18.17
CA GLY A 143 16.02 2.78 -17.33
C GLY A 143 15.02 2.80 -16.18
N LEU A 144 14.26 3.90 -16.09
CA LEU A 144 13.27 4.12 -15.02
C LEU A 144 12.17 3.05 -14.98
N LEU A 145 11.72 2.53 -16.13
CA LEU A 145 10.72 1.46 -16.18
C LEU A 145 11.24 0.17 -15.54
N ARG A 146 12.51 -0.17 -15.80
CA ARG A 146 13.16 -1.34 -15.20
C ARG A 146 13.27 -1.19 -13.67
N LEU A 147 13.61 0.01 -13.19
CA LEU A 147 13.68 0.31 -11.77
C LEU A 147 12.29 0.19 -11.10
N ILE A 148 11.26 0.81 -11.69
CA ILE A 148 9.87 0.69 -11.19
C ILE A 148 9.48 -0.78 -11.08
N ARG A 149 9.71 -1.56 -12.15
CA ARG A 149 9.40 -2.99 -12.17
C ARG A 149 10.14 -3.75 -11.06
N ALA A 150 11.44 -3.51 -10.89
CA ALA A 150 12.23 -4.18 -9.86
C ALA A 150 11.73 -3.84 -8.44
N LEU A 151 11.38 -2.58 -8.17
CA LEU A 151 10.85 -2.14 -6.88
C LEU A 151 9.47 -2.75 -6.60
N LEU A 152 8.59 -2.82 -7.60
CA LEU A 152 7.27 -3.46 -7.46
C LEU A 152 7.40 -4.98 -7.23
N LEU A 153 8.31 -5.66 -7.94
CA LEU A 153 8.59 -7.08 -7.73
C LEU A 153 9.14 -7.35 -6.33
N LEU A 154 10.11 -6.55 -5.89
CA LEU A 154 10.70 -6.65 -4.55
C LEU A 154 9.63 -6.42 -3.48
N SER A 155 8.85 -5.34 -3.61
CA SER A 155 7.78 -4.98 -2.68
C SER A 155 6.72 -6.09 -2.57
N GLY A 156 6.21 -6.59 -3.70
CA GLY A 156 5.20 -7.65 -3.71
C GLY A 156 5.72 -8.98 -3.18
N THR A 157 6.97 -9.34 -3.49
CA THR A 157 7.58 -10.57 -2.97
C THR A 157 7.76 -10.49 -1.45
N MET A 158 8.24 -9.35 -0.95
CA MET A 158 8.36 -9.12 0.49
C MET A 158 7.00 -9.23 1.20
N ALA A 159 5.95 -8.62 0.64
CA ALA A 159 4.59 -8.74 1.15
C ALA A 159 4.11 -10.20 1.22
N LEU A 160 4.29 -11.00 0.15
CA LEU A 160 3.95 -12.44 0.18
C LEU A 160 4.74 -13.22 1.25
N LEU A 161 6.02 -12.89 1.46
CA LEU A 161 6.81 -13.51 2.53
C LEU A 161 6.25 -13.21 3.92
N GLY A 162 5.53 -12.10 4.09
CA GLY A 162 4.79 -11.78 5.32
C GLY A 162 3.76 -12.84 5.69
N LEU A 163 3.16 -13.54 4.71
CA LEU A 163 2.17 -14.61 4.94
C LEU A 163 2.75 -15.84 5.64
N VAL A 164 4.08 -16.01 5.63
CA VAL A 164 4.75 -17.06 6.41
C VAL A 164 4.42 -16.95 7.90
N SER A 165 4.19 -15.72 8.39
CA SER A 165 3.81 -15.47 9.77
C SER A 165 2.54 -16.23 10.20
N VAL A 166 1.55 -16.35 9.32
CA VAL A 166 0.27 -17.03 9.60
C VAL A 166 0.48 -18.53 9.78
N VAL A 167 1.30 -19.15 8.92
CA VAL A 167 1.56 -20.60 8.94
C VAL A 167 2.45 -20.98 10.12
N VAL A 168 3.45 -20.15 10.42
CA VAL A 168 4.41 -20.40 11.52
C VAL A 168 3.82 -20.02 12.88
N GLY A 169 2.84 -19.11 12.92
CA GLY A 169 2.29 -18.55 14.15
C GLY A 169 3.20 -17.50 14.82
N ASP A 170 4.27 -17.08 14.15
CA ASP A 170 5.19 -16.03 14.62
C ASP A 170 5.07 -14.78 13.76
N MET A 171 4.45 -13.74 14.33
CA MET A 171 4.21 -12.46 13.67
C MET A 171 5.49 -11.67 13.37
N ARG A 172 6.66 -12.10 13.88
CA ARG A 172 7.94 -11.47 13.51
C ARG A 172 8.25 -11.61 12.02
N TRP A 173 7.80 -12.68 11.37
CA TRP A 173 7.93 -12.85 9.92
C TRP A 173 7.15 -11.80 9.14
N ARG A 174 6.07 -11.25 9.72
CA ARG A 174 5.25 -10.22 9.09
C ARG A 174 6.02 -8.91 8.86
N PHE A 175 7.05 -8.62 9.67
CA PHE A 175 7.88 -7.42 9.46
C PHE A 175 8.55 -7.38 8.09
N ILE A 176 8.81 -8.53 7.46
CA ILE A 176 9.32 -8.60 6.09
C ILE A 176 8.28 -8.05 5.12
N GLY A 177 7.01 -8.44 5.28
CA GLY A 177 5.89 -7.92 4.50
C GLY A 177 5.70 -6.42 4.68
N ILE A 178 5.68 -5.96 5.94
CA ILE A 178 5.58 -4.55 6.32
C ILE A 178 6.66 -3.71 5.63
N ALA A 179 7.91 -4.17 5.64
CA ALA A 179 9.00 -3.47 4.96
C ALA A 179 8.75 -3.34 3.43
N GLY A 180 8.07 -4.30 2.83
CA GLY A 180 7.69 -4.29 1.41
C GLY A 180 6.77 -3.13 1.03
N TYR A 181 5.71 -2.87 1.80
CA TYR A 181 4.75 -1.80 1.50
C TYR A 181 5.04 -0.46 2.20
N VAL A 182 5.76 -0.45 3.33
CA VAL A 182 6.13 0.80 4.04
C VAL A 182 7.43 1.41 3.50
N LEU A 183 8.43 0.60 3.12
CA LEU A 183 9.75 1.12 2.71
C LEU A 183 9.97 1.03 1.20
N VAL A 184 9.71 -0.12 0.59
CA VAL A 184 10.05 -0.34 -0.83
C VAL A 184 9.01 0.28 -1.77
N PHE A 185 7.73 0.09 -1.47
CA PHE A 185 6.65 0.56 -2.33
C PHE A 185 6.64 2.09 -2.56
N PRO A 186 6.85 2.97 -1.55
CA PRO A 186 6.91 4.42 -1.77
C PRO A 186 8.00 4.84 -2.77
N LEU A 187 9.11 4.10 -2.83
CA LEU A 187 10.15 4.34 -3.83
C LEU A 187 9.64 4.03 -5.24
N ALA A 188 8.90 2.94 -5.41
CA ALA A 188 8.25 2.59 -6.68
C ALA A 188 7.23 3.67 -7.09
N VAL A 189 6.38 4.10 -6.16
CA VAL A 189 5.37 5.15 -6.39
C VAL A 189 6.03 6.47 -6.77
N THR A 190 7.13 6.84 -6.11
CA THR A 190 7.92 8.03 -6.45
C THR A 190 8.44 7.95 -7.87
N CYS A 191 9.02 6.81 -8.27
CA CYS A 191 9.51 6.58 -9.62
C CYS A 191 8.38 6.64 -10.67
N ILE A 192 7.20 6.09 -10.37
CA ILE A 192 6.00 6.19 -11.21
C ILE A 192 5.53 7.65 -11.34
N GLY A 193 5.58 8.42 -10.24
CA GLY A 193 5.29 9.85 -10.24
C GLY A 193 6.23 10.62 -11.17
N VAL A 194 7.54 10.37 -11.08
CA VAL A 194 8.57 10.95 -11.95
C VAL A 194 8.37 10.56 -13.41
N LEU A 195 8.02 9.30 -13.69
CA LEU A 195 7.72 8.84 -15.04
C LEU A 195 6.59 9.67 -15.65
N PHE A 196 5.46 9.80 -14.96
CA PHE A 196 4.31 10.55 -15.46
C PHE A 196 4.52 12.06 -15.52
N PHE A 197 5.44 12.62 -14.73
CA PHE A 197 5.84 14.01 -14.87
C PHE A 197 6.62 14.27 -16.17
N ARG A 198 7.39 13.28 -16.65
CA ARG A 198 8.21 13.40 -17.87
C ARG A 198 7.43 13.18 -19.17
N VAL A 199 6.29 12.49 -19.14
CA VAL A 199 5.52 12.17 -20.35
C VAL A 199 4.99 13.43 -21.08
N PRO A 200 4.38 14.44 -20.41
CA PRO A 200 3.94 15.67 -21.08
C PRO A 200 5.09 16.46 -21.71
N THR A 201 6.27 16.45 -21.09
CA THR A 201 7.44 17.23 -21.53
C THR A 201 8.06 16.67 -22.81
N VAL A 202 8.06 15.35 -22.98
CA VAL A 202 8.61 14.70 -24.18
C VAL A 202 7.70 14.90 -25.39
N THR A 203 6.38 14.76 -25.22
CA THR A 203 5.42 14.94 -26.34
C THR A 203 5.44 16.38 -26.87
N ALA A 204 5.55 17.38 -25.98
CA ALA A 204 5.65 18.78 -26.38
C ALA A 204 6.96 19.10 -27.14
N ALA A 205 8.09 18.55 -26.69
CA ALA A 205 9.39 18.74 -27.36
C ALA A 205 9.40 18.11 -28.76
N VAL A 206 8.84 16.91 -28.92
CA VAL A 206 8.75 16.23 -30.22
C VAL A 206 7.84 17.01 -31.19
N CYS A 207 6.67 17.47 -30.74
CA CYS A 207 5.79 18.32 -31.57
C CYS A 207 6.45 19.63 -32.01
N SER A 208 7.24 20.28 -31.13
CA SER A 208 7.95 21.52 -31.46
C SER A 208 9.08 21.32 -32.49
N ALA A 209 9.75 20.15 -32.46
CA ALA A 209 10.79 19.82 -33.42
C ALA A 209 10.21 19.52 -34.81
N THR A 210 9.05 18.85 -34.88
CA THR A 210 8.37 18.55 -36.15
C THR A 210 7.67 19.74 -36.80
N SER A 211 7.39 20.82 -36.05
CA SER A 211 6.77 22.04 -36.60
C SER A 211 7.79 23.08 -37.11
N ALA A 212 9.09 22.82 -36.93
CA ALA A 212 10.19 23.68 -37.34
C ALA A 212 10.88 23.21 -38.64
N GLU A 213 10.38 22.14 -39.26
CA GLU A 213 10.74 21.62 -40.59
C GLU A 213 9.61 21.94 -41.59
#